data_AF-A0A354IRF0-F1
#
_entry.id   AF-A0A354IRF0-F1
#
_cell.length_a   1.000
_cell.length_b   1.000
_cell.length_c   1.000
_cell.angle_alpha   90.00
_cell.angle_beta   90.00
_cell.angle_gamma   90.00
#
_symmetry.space_group_name_H-M   'P 1'
#
loop_
_entity.id
_entity.type
_entity.pdbx_description
1 polymer ?
#
loop_
_entity_poly.entity_id
_entity_poly.type
_entity_poly.pdbx_seq_one_letter_code
_entity_poly.pdbx_strand_id
1 'polypeptide(L)'
;GGDEFVIMLEGVSVPDGALRVAQTVLNEIEGINEADGNPVRISASIGIASARGRAGAEHGAAALLADADKAMYAAKQAGKGTFVISPNAQWGSPESDEPTQADQGG
;
A
#
# COMPACT_ATOMS: atom_id res chain seq x y z
N GLY A 1 1.86 12.52 -17.13
CA GLY A 1 0.60 11.79 -16.92
C GLY A 1 -0.11 12.46 -15.76
N GLY A 2 -1.43 12.58 -15.81
CA GLY A 2 -2.24 13.21 -14.75
C GLY A 2 -3.12 12.21 -14.00
N ASP A 3 -2.94 10.92 -14.25
CA ASP A 3 -3.75 9.80 -13.76
C ASP A 3 -3.00 8.87 -12.80
N GLU A 4 -1.76 9.20 -12.45
CA GLU A 4 -0.95 8.50 -11.46
C GLU A 4 -0.97 9.27 -10.14
N PHE A 5 -1.27 8.57 -9.06
CA PHE A 5 -1.38 9.12 -7.71
C PHE A 5 -0.56 8.29 -6.73
N VAL A 6 0.01 8.94 -5.73
CA VAL A 6 0.76 8.29 -4.65
C VAL A 6 0.06 8.57 -3.32
N ILE A 7 -0.15 7.51 -2.55
CA ILE A 7 -0.66 7.58 -1.19
C ILE A 7 0.46 7.13 -0.26
N MET A 8 0.89 8.01 0.65
CA MET A 8 1.89 7.70 1.66
C MET A 8 1.21 7.38 2.98
N LEU A 9 1.51 6.22 3.55
CA LEU A 9 1.01 5.79 4.84
C LEU A 9 2.15 5.75 5.85
N GLU A 10 1.97 6.41 6.98
CA GLU A 10 2.92 6.43 8.09
C GLU A 10 2.42 5.53 9.24
N GLY A 11 3.35 5.00 10.04
CA GLY A 11 3.00 4.18 11.21
C GLY A 11 2.38 2.82 10.89
N VAL A 12 2.48 2.34 9.63
CA VAL A 12 1.98 1.02 9.23
C VAL A 12 3.06 -0.03 9.40
N SER A 13 2.94 -0.85 10.46
CA SER A 13 3.90 -1.91 10.77
C SER A 13 3.59 -3.24 10.07
N VAL A 14 2.33 -3.49 9.70
CA VAL A 14 1.88 -4.76 9.08
C VAL A 14 1.05 -4.50 7.81
N PRO A 15 0.98 -5.45 6.87
CA PRO A 15 0.33 -5.25 5.57
C PRO A 15 -1.15 -4.83 5.68
N ASP A 16 -1.87 -5.35 6.68
CA ASP A 16 -3.32 -5.18 6.83
C ASP A 16 -3.80 -3.74 6.80
N GLY A 17 -3.01 -2.80 7.33
CA GLY A 17 -3.33 -1.38 7.28
C GLY A 17 -3.30 -0.85 5.85
N ALA A 18 -2.25 -1.17 5.11
CA ALA A 18 -2.10 -0.77 3.70
C ALA A 18 -3.13 -1.46 2.80
N LEU A 19 -3.42 -2.74 3.05
CA LEU A 19 -4.44 -3.50 2.32
C LEU A 19 -5.84 -2.90 2.49
N ARG A 20 -6.20 -2.49 3.72
CA ARG A 20 -7.48 -1.79 3.97
C ARG A 20 -7.58 -0.50 3.18
N VAL A 21 -6.53 0.32 3.20
CA VAL A 21 -6.52 1.58 2.42
C VAL A 21 -6.64 1.30 0.92
N ALA A 22 -5.88 0.34 0.39
CA ALA A 22 -5.96 -0.01 -1.03
C ALA A 22 -7.35 -0.49 -1.44
N GLN A 23 -7.99 -1.32 -0.61
CA GLN A 23 -9.37 -1.76 -0.85
C GLN A 23 -10.37 -0.60 -0.80
N THR A 24 -10.24 0.32 0.16
CA THR A 24 -11.10 1.50 0.24
C THR A 24 -10.95 2.36 -1.02
N VAL A 25 -9.72 2.67 -1.43
CA VAL A 25 -9.46 3.46 -2.64
C VAL A 25 -10.06 2.79 -3.88
N LEU A 26 -9.91 1.47 -4.00
CA LEU A 26 -10.47 0.72 -5.10
C LEU A 26 -11.99 0.82 -5.15
N ASN A 27 -12.66 0.60 -4.01
CA ASN A 27 -14.11 0.67 -3.91
C ASN A 27 -14.64 2.08 -4.26
N GLU A 28 -13.98 3.12 -3.76
CA GLU A 28 -14.38 4.51 -4.05
C GLU A 28 -14.25 4.83 -5.55
N ILE A 29 -13.16 4.39 -6.19
CA ILE A 29 -12.95 4.59 -7.63
C ILE A 29 -13.97 3.80 -8.46
N GLU A 30 -14.22 2.54 -8.12
CA GLU A 30 -15.21 1.70 -8.80
C GLU A 30 -16.66 2.18 -8.58
N GLY A 31 -16.90 2.92 -7.50
CA GLY A 31 -18.17 3.59 -7.22
C GLY A 31 -18.45 4.80 -8.12
N ILE A 32 -17.45 5.33 -8.83
CA ILE A 32 -17.62 6.44 -9.77
C ILE A 32 -18.25 5.89 -11.06
N ASN A 33 -19.56 6.10 -11.16
CA ASN A 33 -20.37 5.64 -12.29
C ASN A 33 -20.73 6.75 -13.28
N GLU A 34 -20.42 8.01 -12.96
CA GLU A 34 -20.75 9.18 -13.78
C GLU A 34 -19.65 10.24 -13.68
N ALA A 35 -19.33 10.87 -14.82
CA ALA A 35 -18.46 12.05 -14.90
C ALA A 35 -19.02 13.03 -15.93
N ASP A 36 -19.20 14.30 -15.54
CA ASP A 36 -19.80 15.36 -16.37
C ASP A 36 -21.14 14.96 -17.02
N GLY A 37 -22.02 14.26 -16.29
CA GLY A 37 -23.31 13.79 -16.81
C GLY A 37 -23.24 12.52 -17.66
N ASN A 38 -22.05 11.97 -17.90
CA ASN A 38 -21.85 10.80 -18.75
C ASN A 38 -21.57 9.54 -17.92
N PRO A 39 -22.23 8.41 -18.22
CA PRO A 39 -21.90 7.13 -17.60
C PRO A 39 -20.45 6.74 -17.88
N VAL A 40 -19.72 6.37 -16.84
CA VAL A 40 -18.34 5.88 -16.93
C VAL A 40 -18.17 4.58 -16.18
N ARG A 41 -17.15 3.82 -16.59
CA ARG A 41 -16.68 2.64 -15.83
C ARG A 41 -15.17 2.77 -15.70
N ILE A 42 -14.74 3.09 -14.48
CA ILE A 42 -13.33 3.24 -14.16
C ILE A 42 -12.94 2.31 -13.01
N SER A 43 -11.65 2.03 -12.91
CA SER A 43 -11.05 1.16 -11.90
C SER A 43 -9.59 1.55 -11.75
N ALA A 44 -8.99 1.30 -10.61
CA ALA A 44 -7.56 1.50 -10.40
C ALA A 44 -6.77 0.17 -10.44
N SER A 45 -5.47 0.29 -10.67
CA SER A 45 -4.50 -0.74 -10.35
C SER A 45 -3.56 -0.13 -9.32
N ILE A 46 -3.37 -0.79 -8.18
CA ILE A 46 -2.61 -0.22 -7.06
C ILE A 46 -1.40 -1.11 -6.78
N GLY A 47 -0.22 -0.51 -6.73
CA GLY A 47 0.99 -1.16 -6.25
C GLY A 47 1.30 -0.71 -4.83
N ILE A 48 1.61 -1.67 -3.96
CA ILE A 48 1.90 -1.39 -2.54
C ILE A 48 3.35 -1.79 -2.25
N ALA A 49 4.13 -0.85 -1.72
CA ALA A 49 5.47 -1.10 -1.22
C ALA A 49 5.63 -0.53 0.19
N SER A 50 6.53 -1.10 0.98
CA SER A 50 6.85 -0.62 2.32
C SER A 50 8.34 -0.66 2.59
N ALA A 51 8.77 0.28 3.42
CA ALA A 51 10.15 0.44 3.87
C ALA A 51 10.14 0.49 5.39
N ARG A 52 11.10 -0.19 6.04
CA ARG A 52 11.21 -0.22 7.50
C ARG A 52 12.64 0.02 7.95
N GLY A 53 12.77 0.81 9.02
CA GLY A 53 14.03 1.01 9.74
C GLY A 53 15.16 1.49 8.83
N ARG A 54 16.38 1.07 9.17
CA ARG A 54 17.61 1.48 8.45
C ARG A 54 17.66 0.96 7.01
N ALA A 55 17.20 -0.26 6.76
CA ALA A 55 17.16 -0.84 5.42
C ALA A 55 16.26 -0.02 4.49
N GLY A 56 15.10 0.41 4.98
CA GLY A 56 14.21 1.33 4.26
C GLY A 56 14.83 2.70 3.99
N ALA A 57 15.53 3.26 4.97
CA ALA A 57 16.21 4.56 4.81
C ALA A 57 17.34 4.53 3.77
N GLU A 58 18.08 3.43 3.70
CA GLU A 58 19.15 3.21 2.70
C GLU A 58 18.58 2.92 1.30
N HIS A 59 17.43 2.26 1.20
CA HIS A 59 16.74 2.02 -0.07
C HIS A 59 16.26 3.32 -0.72
N GLY A 60 15.77 4.26 0.10
CA GLY A 60 15.37 5.59 -0.34
C GLY A 60 14.02 5.64 -1.06
N ALA A 61 13.46 6.85 -1.14
CA ALA A 61 12.11 7.07 -1.68
C ALA A 61 11.97 6.65 -3.16
N ALA A 62 13.01 6.86 -3.96
CA ALA A 62 12.98 6.51 -5.38
C ALA A 62 12.87 4.99 -5.61
N ALA A 63 13.57 4.18 -4.83
CA ALA A 63 13.49 2.72 -4.95
C ALA A 63 12.14 2.20 -4.43
N LEU A 64 11.61 2.80 -3.36
CA LEU A 64 10.28 2.47 -2.84
C LEU A 64 9.16 2.74 -3.87
N LEU A 65 9.23 3.90 -4.54
CA LEU A 65 8.32 4.22 -5.64
C LEU A 65 8.48 3.26 -6.82
N ALA A 66 9.71 2.94 -7.22
CA ALA A 66 9.95 2.00 -8.31
C ALA A 66 9.39 0.59 -8.01
N ASP A 67 9.41 0.17 -6.75
CA ASP A 67 8.82 -1.11 -6.33
C ASP A 67 7.29 -1.05 -6.27
N ALA A 68 6.71 0.08 -5.85
CA ALA A 68 5.28 0.30 -5.96
C ALA A 68 4.83 0.29 -7.43
N ASP A 69 5.55 0.94 -8.34
CA ASP A 69 5.25 0.96 -9.77
C ASP A 69 5.28 -0.44 -10.41
N LYS A 70 6.30 -1.25 -10.09
CA LYS A 70 6.37 -2.65 -10.57
C LYS A 70 5.19 -3.47 -10.07
N ALA A 71 4.80 -3.29 -8.80
CA ALA A 71 3.66 -3.98 -8.22
C ALA A 71 2.34 -3.50 -8.88
N MET A 72 2.19 -2.20 -9.13
CA MET A 72 1.06 -1.62 -9.85
C MET A 72 0.95 -2.21 -11.26
N TYR A 73 2.08 -2.35 -11.95
CA TYR A 73 2.12 -2.96 -13.29
C TYR A 73 1.70 -4.43 -13.25
N ALA A 74 2.12 -5.18 -12.22
CA ALA A 74 1.65 -6.55 -12.01
C ALA A 74 0.12 -6.60 -11.75
N ALA A 75 -0.41 -5.68 -10.93
CA ALA A 75 -1.85 -5.53 -10.72
C ALA A 75 -2.59 -5.26 -12.04
N LYS A 76 -2.04 -4.37 -12.88
CA LYS A 76 -2.61 -4.05 -14.20
C LYS A 76 -2.65 -5.27 -15.14
N GLN A 77 -1.67 -6.16 -15.05
CA GLN A 77 -1.63 -7.40 -15.82
C GLN A 77 -2.56 -8.50 -15.29
N ALA A 78 -2.80 -8.54 -13.97
CA ALA A 78 -3.71 -9.50 -13.34
C ALA A 78 -5.21 -9.21 -13.59
N GLY A 79 -5.51 -8.04 -14.16
CA GLY A 79 -6.85 -7.51 -14.31
C GLY A 79 -6.97 -6.19 -13.53
N LYS A 80 -7.47 -5.14 -14.18
CA LYS A 80 -7.73 -3.86 -13.50
C LYS A 80 -8.75 -4.08 -12.37
N GLY A 81 -8.81 -3.17 -11.41
CA GLY A 81 -9.68 -3.35 -10.24
C GLY A 81 -9.03 -4.22 -9.17
N THR A 82 -7.71 -4.08 -8.96
CA THR A 82 -6.98 -4.89 -7.98
C THR A 82 -5.74 -4.17 -7.46
N PHE A 83 -5.15 -4.74 -6.42
CA PHE A 83 -3.88 -4.32 -5.84
C PHE A 83 -2.89 -5.48 -5.71
N VAL A 84 -1.60 -5.16 -5.74
CA VAL A 84 -0.52 -6.14 -5.55
C VAL A 84 0.50 -5.55 -4.58
N ILE A 85 0.96 -6.38 -3.64
CA ILE A 85 2.09 -6.05 -2.75
C ILE A 85 3.39 -6.38 -3.48
N SER A 86 4.35 -5.47 -3.44
CA SER A 86 5.71 -5.70 -3.91
C SER A 86 6.35 -6.86 -3.16
N PRO A 87 7.04 -7.79 -3.84
CA PRO A 87 7.78 -8.86 -3.18
C PRO A 87 8.92 -8.33 -2.28
N ASN A 88 9.32 -7.08 -2.45
CA ASN A 88 10.36 -6.42 -1.65
C ASN A 88 9.80 -5.67 -0.43
N ALA A 89 8.48 -5.72 -0.19
CA ALA A 89 7.84 -4.96 0.86
C ALA A 89 8.36 -5.38 2.25
N GLN A 90 8.82 -4.40 3.03
CA GLN A 90 9.43 -4.58 4.34
C GLN A 90 8.41 -4.29 5.44
N TRP A 91 7.73 -5.32 5.93
CA TRP A 91 6.80 -5.22 7.05
C TRP A 91 7.47 -5.67 8.36
N GLY A 92 6.86 -5.31 9.48
CA GLY A 92 7.23 -5.83 10.79
C GLY A 92 6.73 -7.24 11.03
N SER A 93 7.46 -8.01 11.85
CA SER A 93 6.96 -9.26 12.39
C SER A 93 5.81 -8.97 13.38
N PRO A 94 4.73 -9.76 13.39
CA PRO A 94 3.65 -9.61 14.36
C PRO A 94 4.08 -9.85 15.81
N GLU A 95 5.28 -10.38 16.07
CA GLU A 95 5.78 -10.74 17.41
C GLU A 95 6.46 -9.61 18.21
N SER A 96 6.14 -8.32 17.99
CA SER A 96 6.82 -7.22 18.71
C SER A 96 5.99 -6.57 19.84
N ASP A 97 4.73 -6.96 20.01
CA ASP A 97 3.83 -6.38 21.02
C ASP A 97 3.76 -7.25 22.30
N GLU A 98 4.88 -7.79 22.79
CA GLU A 98 4.90 -8.25 24.18
C GLU A 98 4.99 -7.02 25.11
N PRO A 99 3.99 -6.76 25.97
CA PRO A 99 4.14 -5.76 27.01
C PRO A 99 5.29 -6.21 27.91
N THR A 100 6.35 -5.40 27.96
CA THR A 100 7.42 -5.56 28.95
C THR A 100 6.77 -5.65 30.31
N GLN A 101 6.87 -6.83 30.91
CA GLN A 101 6.34 -7.15 32.23
C GLN A 101 7.13 -6.31 33.25
N ALA A 102 6.64 -5.09 33.50
CA ALA A 102 7.06 -4.27 34.62
C ALA A 102 6.35 -4.80 35.87
N ASP A 103 7.02 -5.71 36.57
CA ASP A 103 7.01 -5.86 38.03
C ASP A 103 7.68 -7.19 38.38
N GLN A 104 8.90 -7.16 38.94
CA GLN A 104 9.21 -7.93 40.14
C GLN A 104 10.17 -7.10 40.98
N GLY A 105 9.64 -6.59 42.09
CA GLY A 105 10.41 -5.99 43.16
C GLY A 105 11.46 -6.92 43.77
N GLY A 106 12.44 -6.26 44.39
CA GLY A 106 13.48 -6.81 45.25
C GLY A 106 14.29 -5.66 45.83
#